data_AF-A0A932DSY6-F1
#
_entry.id   AF-A0A932DSY6-F1
#
_cell.length_a   1.000
_cell.length_b   1.000
_cell.length_c   1.000
_cell.angle_alpha   90.00
_cell.angle_beta   90.00
_cell.angle_gamma   90.00
#
_symmetry.space_group_name_H-M   'P 1'
#
loop_
_entity.id
_entity.type
_entity.pdbx_description
1 polymer ?
#
loop_
_entity_poly.entity_id
_entity_poly.type
_entity_poly.pdbx_seq_one_letter_code
_entity_poly.pdbx_strand_id
1 'polypeptide(L)'
;AGVVLDLLFASSGIESEVVMAADPLEVFPGLLLPVATTGHLIALKVLARDDRTRPQDRVDLVALLAVATAADLGQTRAALTLIAERGYHRGKNLLAELDALLAGRSR
;
A
#
# COMPACT_ATOMS: atom_id res chain seq x y z
N ALA A 1 -3.66 29.78 -0.86
CA ALA A 1 -3.39 28.45 -1.42
C ALA A 1 -4.55 27.54 -1.03
N GLY A 2 -5.11 26.76 -1.96
CA GLY A 2 -6.24 25.87 -1.70
C GLY A 2 -5.81 24.48 -1.25
N VAL A 3 -6.74 23.70 -0.70
CA VAL A 3 -6.53 22.27 -0.39
C VAL A 3 -6.81 21.45 -1.66
N VAL A 4 -5.89 20.55 -2.00
CA VAL A 4 -6.08 19.58 -3.08
C VAL A 4 -6.50 18.25 -2.47
N LEU A 5 -7.59 17.68 -2.97
CA LEU A 5 -8.10 16.37 -2.58
C LEU A 5 -8.02 15.43 -3.76
N ASP A 6 -7.39 14.27 -3.56
CA ASP A 6 -7.38 13.19 -4.55
C ASP A 6 -8.43 12.14 -4.16
N LEU A 7 -9.38 11.87 -5.05
CA LEU A 7 -10.47 10.92 -4.84
C LEU A 7 -10.33 9.78 -5.85
N LEU A 8 -9.98 8.61 -5.34
CA LEU A 8 -9.69 7.44 -6.15
C LEU A 8 -10.88 6.47 -6.12
N PHE A 9 -11.31 6.03 -7.30
CA PHE A 9 -12.36 5.03 -7.49
C PHE A 9 -11.83 3.89 -8.34
N ALA A 10 -12.07 2.65 -7.91
CA ALA A 10 -11.66 1.44 -8.63
C ALA A 10 -10.20 1.53 -9.12
N SER A 11 -9.31 1.99 -8.25
CA SER A 11 -7.88 2.18 -8.54
C SER A 11 -7.10 0.90 -8.25
N SER A 12 -7.45 0.19 -7.18
CA SER A 12 -6.82 -1.07 -6.75
C SER A 12 -7.76 -2.25 -6.76
N GLY A 13 -9.07 -2.02 -6.73
CA GLY A 13 -10.06 -3.10 -6.66
C GLY A 13 -10.17 -3.74 -5.29
N ILE A 14 -9.58 -3.12 -4.25
CA ILE A 14 -9.67 -3.54 -2.85
C ILE A 14 -10.06 -2.38 -1.91
N GLU A 15 -10.70 -1.33 -2.46
CA GLU A 15 -11.04 -0.12 -1.70
C GLU A 15 -11.94 -0.43 -0.50
N SER A 16 -12.88 -1.37 -0.65
CA SER A 16 -13.71 -1.84 0.46
C SER A 16 -12.90 -2.43 1.60
N GLU A 17 -11.91 -3.26 1.29
CA GLU A 17 -11.04 -3.92 2.26
C GLU A 17 -10.16 -2.90 2.98
N VAL A 18 -9.64 -1.91 2.25
CA VAL A 18 -8.86 -0.81 2.82
C VAL A 18 -9.68 0.01 3.80
N VAL A 19 -10.91 0.39 3.43
CA VAL A 19 -11.79 1.20 4.28
C VAL A 19 -12.25 0.41 5.51
N MET A 20 -12.64 -0.85 5.32
CA MET A 20 -13.14 -1.69 6.42
C MET A 20 -12.06 -2.05 7.44
N ALA A 21 -10.80 -2.14 7.00
CA ALA A 21 -9.68 -2.44 7.88
C ALA A 21 -8.98 -1.18 8.44
N ALA A 22 -9.43 0.02 8.09
CA ALA A 22 -8.74 1.25 8.49
C ALA A 22 -8.70 1.41 10.02
N ASP A 23 -7.52 1.74 10.53
CA ASP A 23 -7.30 1.92 11.96
C ASP A 23 -7.42 3.41 12.35
N PRO A 24 -8.04 3.72 13.51
CA PRO A 24 -8.07 5.08 14.02
C PRO A 24 -6.65 5.52 14.44
N LEU A 25 -6.10 6.51 13.73
CA LEU A 25 -4.79 7.09 14.00
C LEU A 25 -4.94 8.54 14.48
N GLU A 26 -4.24 8.87 15.57
CA GLU A 26 -4.16 10.26 16.04
C GLU A 26 -3.18 11.02 15.16
N VAL A 27 -3.71 11.83 14.23
CA VAL A 27 -2.90 12.59 13.26
C VAL A 27 -2.57 14.00 13.75
N PHE A 28 -3.37 14.51 14.69
CA PHE A 28 -3.14 15.74 15.45
C PHE A 28 -3.66 15.55 16.87
N PRO A 29 -3.19 16.31 17.87
CA PRO A 29 -3.67 16.20 19.23
C PRO A 29 -5.20 16.28 19.33
N GLY A 30 -5.83 15.20 19.79
CA GLY A 30 -7.28 15.08 19.93
C GLY A 30 -8.05 14.78 18.65
N LEU A 31 -7.38 14.52 17.52
CA LEU A 31 -8.02 14.16 16.25
C LEU A 31 -7.61 12.76 15.79
N LEU A 32 -8.55 11.82 15.94
CA LEU A 32 -8.46 10.47 15.39
C LEU A 32 -9.13 10.42 14.01
N LEU A 33 -8.40 9.93 13.01
CA LEU A 33 -8.93 9.67 11.67
C LEU A 33 -8.73 8.19 11.30
N PRO A 34 -9.67 7.56 10.56
CA PRO A 34 -9.43 6.24 10.00
C PRO A 34 -8.35 6.34 8.91
N VAL A 35 -7.27 5.59 9.08
CA VAL A 35 -6.13 5.55 8.16
C VAL A 35 -5.95 4.11 7.69
N ALA A 36 -5.65 3.95 6.39
CA ALA A 36 -5.34 2.65 5.83
C ALA A 36 -4.19 1.98 6.60
N THR A 37 -4.33 0.68 6.86
CA THR A 37 -3.30 -0.08 7.58
C THR A 37 -1.98 -0.11 6.82
N THR A 38 -0.87 -0.33 7.54
CA THR A 38 0.46 -0.48 6.95
C THR A 38 0.48 -1.53 5.84
N GLY A 39 -0.11 -2.70 6.06
CA GLY A 39 -0.17 -3.77 5.06
C GLY A 39 -0.90 -3.35 3.77
N HIS A 40 -2.03 -2.65 3.89
CA HIS A 40 -2.74 -2.12 2.72
C HIS A 40 -1.95 -1.00 2.01
N LEU A 41 -1.32 -0.09 2.76
CA LEU A 41 -0.48 0.96 2.17
C LEU A 41 0.68 0.38 1.36
N ILE A 42 1.34 -0.67 1.86
CA ILE A 42 2.39 -1.37 1.12
C ILE A 42 1.82 -1.99 -0.16
N ALA A 43 0.68 -2.69 -0.09
CA ALA A 43 0.06 -3.31 -1.25
C ALA A 43 -0.29 -2.28 -2.35
N LEU A 44 -0.89 -1.15 -1.96
CA LEU A 44 -1.22 -0.06 -2.88
C LEU A 44 0.02 0.57 -3.50
N LYS A 45 1.10 0.72 -2.73
CA LYS A 45 2.36 1.25 -3.23
C LYS A 45 3.07 0.28 -4.18
N VAL A 46 3.04 -1.03 -3.93
CA VAL A 46 3.52 -2.05 -4.89
C VAL A 46 2.72 -1.97 -6.20
N LEU A 47 1.39 -1.89 -6.12
CA LEU A 47 0.55 -1.74 -7.30
C LEU A 47 0.87 -0.46 -8.09
N ALA A 48 0.99 0.68 -7.40
CA ALA A 48 1.20 1.98 -8.01
C ALA A 48 2.63 2.21 -8.54
N ARG A 49 3.60 1.45 -8.04
CA ARG A 49 5.03 1.63 -8.32
C ARG A 49 5.32 1.73 -9.82
N ASP A 50 5.88 2.85 -10.22
CA ASP A 50 6.49 3.04 -11.53
C ASP A 50 7.84 3.72 -11.34
N ASP A 51 8.91 2.93 -11.33
CA ASP A 51 10.27 3.43 -11.06
C ASP A 51 10.76 4.41 -12.15
N ARG A 52 10.10 4.50 -13.32
CA ARG A 52 10.48 5.40 -14.41
C ARG A 52 9.87 6.79 -14.25
N THR A 53 8.66 6.90 -13.71
CA THR A 53 7.91 8.16 -13.63
C THR A 53 7.61 8.61 -12.20
N ARG A 54 7.81 7.75 -11.19
CA ARG A 54 7.44 7.99 -9.78
C ARG A 54 8.52 7.54 -8.80
N PRO A 55 9.69 8.22 -8.75
CA PRO A 55 10.78 7.84 -7.85
C PRO A 55 10.40 7.86 -6.35
N GLN A 56 9.36 8.61 -5.96
CA GLN A 56 8.89 8.69 -4.58
C GLN A 56 8.22 7.39 -4.09
N ASP A 57 7.59 6.59 -4.96
CA ASP A 57 6.92 5.35 -4.52
C ASP A 57 7.90 4.34 -3.92
N ARG A 58 9.16 4.35 -4.37
CA ARG A 58 10.23 3.54 -3.77
C ARG A 58 10.57 4.01 -2.36
N VAL A 59 10.63 5.32 -2.13
CA VAL A 59 10.95 5.89 -0.82
C VAL A 59 9.87 5.54 0.19
N ASP A 60 8.60 5.68 -0.20
CA ASP A 60 7.46 5.34 0.65
C ASP A 60 7.44 3.84 0.99
N LEU A 61 7.70 2.96 0.01
CA LEU A 61 7.80 1.52 0.25
C LEU A 61 8.90 1.17 1.24
N VAL A 62 10.07 1.79 1.14
CA VAL A 62 11.16 1.56 2.08
C VAL A 62 10.76 1.99 3.49
N ALA A 63 10.13 3.16 3.64
CA ALA A 63 9.68 3.66 4.93
C ALA A 63 8.59 2.76 5.56
N LEU A 64 7.61 2.32 4.78
CA LEU A 64 6.56 1.40 5.26
C LEU A 64 7.14 0.04 5.65
N LEU A 65 8.01 -0.54 4.81
CA LEU A 65 8.66 -1.81 5.10
C LEU A 65 9.58 -1.74 6.32
N ALA A 66 10.14 -0.57 6.64
CA ALA A 66 10.96 -0.37 7.83
C ALA A 66 10.20 -0.62 9.14
N VAL A 67 8.90 -0.31 9.17
CA VAL A 67 8.04 -0.43 10.35
C VAL A 67 7.07 -1.62 10.28
N ALA A 68 6.98 -2.29 9.12
CA ALA A 68 6.06 -3.39 8.90
C ALA A 68 6.36 -4.60 9.80
N THR A 69 5.32 -5.12 10.43
CA THR A 69 5.34 -6.37 11.18
C THR A 69 5.13 -7.58 10.26
N ALA A 70 5.32 -8.80 10.79
CA ALA A 70 4.98 -10.02 10.06
C ALA A 70 3.48 -10.09 9.70
N ALA A 71 2.60 -9.54 10.56
CA ALA A 71 1.18 -9.46 10.30
C ALA A 71 0.87 -8.50 9.13
N ASP A 72 1.54 -7.34 9.09
CA ASP A 72 1.42 -6.39 7.98
C ASP A 72 1.85 -7.01 6.65
N LEU A 73 2.92 -7.80 6.65
CA LEU A 73 3.39 -8.51 5.45
C LEU A 73 2.40 -9.61 5.04
N GLY A 74 1.77 -10.30 5.99
CA GLY A 74 0.68 -11.23 5.73
C GLY A 74 -0.52 -10.55 5.07
N GLN A 75 -0.95 -9.41 5.62
CA GLN A 75 -2.02 -8.59 5.04
C GLN A 75 -1.66 -8.06 3.66
N THR A 76 -0.41 -7.61 3.47
CA THR A 76 0.11 -7.16 2.17
C THR A 76 -0.04 -8.26 1.12
N ARG A 77 0.41 -9.49 1.43
CA ARG A 77 0.32 -10.63 0.51
C ARG A 77 -1.14 -10.94 0.17
N ALA A 78 -2.02 -10.98 1.16
CA ALA A 78 -3.46 -11.21 0.94
C ALA A 78 -4.08 -10.13 0.03
N ALA A 79 -3.77 -8.86 0.27
CA ALA A 79 -4.25 -7.74 -0.53
C ALA A 79 -3.73 -7.82 -1.99
N LEU A 80 -2.45 -8.11 -2.20
CA LEU A 80 -1.88 -8.24 -3.54
C LEU A 80 -2.47 -9.42 -4.32
N THR A 81 -2.74 -10.55 -3.66
CA THR A 81 -3.45 -11.68 -4.26
C THR A 81 -4.84 -11.25 -4.72
N LEU A 82 -5.60 -10.58 -3.86
CA LEU A 82 -6.96 -10.13 -4.19
C LEU A 82 -6.99 -9.11 -5.33
N ILE A 83 -6.04 -8.17 -5.36
CA ILE A 83 -5.85 -7.23 -6.48
C ILE A 83 -5.63 -8.00 -7.79
N ALA A 84 -4.78 -9.03 -7.78
CA ALA A 84 -4.48 -9.83 -8.95
C ALA A 84 -5.70 -10.64 -9.42
N GLU A 85 -6.38 -11.34 -8.50
CA GLU A 85 -7.60 -12.11 -8.75
C GLU A 85 -8.73 -11.26 -9.35
N ARG A 86 -8.84 -9.99 -8.93
CA ARG A 86 -9.83 -9.05 -9.44
C ARG A 86 -9.41 -8.34 -10.74
N GLY A 87 -8.22 -8.63 -11.27
CA GLY A 87 -7.75 -8.09 -12.54
C GLY A 87 -7.15 -6.68 -12.48
N TYR A 88 -6.88 -6.14 -11.28
CA TYR A 88 -6.35 -4.78 -11.09
C TYR A 88 -4.81 -4.70 -11.10
N HIS A 89 -4.12 -5.81 -11.36
CA HIS A 89 -2.65 -5.92 -11.29
C HIS A 89 -1.88 -5.22 -12.43
N ARG A 90 -2.57 -4.68 -13.45
CA ARG A 90 -1.96 -3.88 -14.54
C ARG A 90 -0.82 -4.61 -15.28
N GLY A 91 -0.94 -5.92 -15.46
CA GLY A 91 0.07 -6.76 -16.11
C GLY A 91 1.30 -7.08 -15.26
N LYS A 92 1.31 -6.72 -13.97
CA LYS A 92 2.40 -6.98 -13.03
C LYS A 92 2.27 -8.32 -12.32
N ASN A 93 3.40 -8.87 -11.89
CA ASN A 93 3.44 -9.94 -10.89
C ASN A 93 3.71 -9.32 -9.51
N LEU A 94 2.63 -8.93 -8.84
CA LEU A 94 2.69 -8.14 -7.61
C LEU A 94 3.41 -8.86 -6.45
N LEU A 95 3.20 -10.17 -6.31
CA LEU A 95 3.85 -10.95 -5.25
C LEU A 95 5.35 -11.08 -5.51
N ALA A 96 5.76 -11.31 -6.77
CA ALA A 96 7.17 -11.34 -7.13
C ALA A 96 7.86 -9.98 -6.93
N GLU A 97 7.15 -8.87 -7.21
CA GLU A 97 7.66 -7.51 -6.94
C GLU A 97 7.87 -7.27 -5.43
N LEU A 98 6.93 -7.72 -4.58
CA LEU A 98 7.08 -7.66 -3.14
C LEU A 98 8.27 -8.50 -2.66
N ASP A 99 8.42 -9.73 -3.14
CA ASP A 99 9.52 -10.61 -2.74
C ASP A 99 10.88 -10.03 -3.14
N ALA A 100 10.98 -9.42 -4.33
CA ALA A 100 12.20 -8.71 -4.76
C ALA A 100 12.55 -7.52 -3.84
N LEU A 101 11.54 -6.76 -3.40
CA LEU A 101 11.72 -5.67 -2.44
C LEU A 101 12.23 -6.17 -1.08
N LEU A 102 11.66 -7.28 -0.59
CA LEU A 102 12.06 -7.87 0.69
C LEU A 102 13.48 -8.45 0.64
N ALA A 103 13.82 -9.15 -0.44
CA ALA A 103 15.18 -9.69 -0.64
C ALA A 103 16.25 -8.58 -0.72
N GLY A 104 15.89 -7.42 -1.28
CA GLY A 104 16.77 -6.25 -1.33
C GLY A 104 17.08 -5.62 0.03
N ARG A 105 16.27 -5.86 1.06
CA ARG A 105 16.51 -5.38 2.45
C ARG A 105 17.49 -6.24 3.24
N SER A 106 17.69 -7.50 2.85
CA SER A 106 18.59 -8.43 3.55
C SER A 106 20.05 -8.28 3.14
N ARG A 107 20.39 -7.23 2.40
CA ARG A 107 21.75 -6.85 1.99
C ARG A 107 22.13 -5.53 2.64
#